data_AF-A0A920NLA9-F1
#
_entry.id   AF-A0A920NLA9-F1
#
_cell.length_a   1.000
_cell.length_b   1.000
_cell.length_c   1.000
_cell.angle_alpha   90.00
_cell.angle_beta   90.00
_cell.angle_gamma   90.00
#
_symmetry.space_group_name_H-M   'P 1'
#
loop_
_entity.id
_entity.type
_entity.pdbx_description
1 polymer ?
#
loop_
_entity_poly.entity_id
_entity_poly.type
_entity_poly.pdbx_seq_one_letter_code
_entity_poly.pdbx_strand_id
1 'polypeptide(L)' 'MTGGHIALLAILSFMAIFADMFHSVFAGLGVALISVPLAVAISGLEIIVIIVQAYVFTLLSAVFIGMAINVHH' A
#
# COMPACT_ATOMS: atom_id res chain seq x y z
N MET A 1 2.53 1.76 6.53
CA MET A 1 2.65 0.42 5.91
C MET A 1 1.32 -0.29 5.75
N THR A 2 0.43 -0.26 6.74
CA THR A 2 -0.90 -0.93 6.67
C THR A 2 -1.78 -0.44 5.52
N GLY A 3 -1.76 0.86 5.18
CA GLY A 3 -2.62 1.42 4.14
C GLY A 3 -2.46 0.76 2.76
N GLY A 4 -1.23 0.50 2.32
CA GLY A 4 -0.98 -0.14 1.01
C GLY A 4 -1.45 -1.60 0.99
N HIS A 5 -1.23 -2.33 2.09
CA HIS A 5 -1.68 -3.71 2.22
C HIS A 5 -3.21 -3.83 2.23
N ILE A 6 -3.91 -2.90 2.89
CA ILE A 6 -5.39 -2.85 2.86
C ILE A 6 -5.90 -2.52 1.45
N ALA A 7 -5.23 -1.63 0.72
CA ALA A 7 -5.60 -1.33 -0.66
C ALA A 7 -5.46 -2.56 -1.58
N LEU A 8 -4.39 -3.35 -1.43
CA LEU A 8 -4.20 -4.61 -2.16
C LEU A 8 -5.32 -5.60 -1.88
N LEU A 9 -5.67 -5.80 -0.59
CA LEU A 9 -6.77 -6.68 -0.20
C LEU A 9 -8.10 -6.23 -0.82
N ALA A 10 -8.39 -4.93 -0.83
CA ALA A 10 -9.62 -4.40 -1.41
C ALA A 10 -9.69 -4.63 -2.94
N ILE A 11 -8.60 -4.35 -3.66
CA ILE A 11 -8.54 -4.48 -5.13
C ILE A 11 -8.62 -5.93 -5.59
N LEU A 12 -7.93 -6.84 -4.89
CA LEU A 12 -8.02 -8.26 -5.17
C LEU A 12 -9.40 -8.83 -4.83
N SER A 13 -10.08 -8.29 -3.81
CA SER A 13 -11.44 -8.71 -3.45
C SER A 13 -12.47 -8.37 -4.52
N PHE A 14 -12.22 -7.39 -5.41
CA PHE A 14 -13.15 -7.04 -6.49
C PHE A 14 -13.46 -8.22 -7.42
N MET A 15 -12.50 -9.11 -7.68
CA MET A 15 -12.78 -10.29 -8.52
C MET A 15 -13.83 -11.20 -7.88
N ALA A 16 -13.77 -11.38 -6.55
CA ALA A 16 -14.71 -12.21 -5.81
C ALA A 16 -16.08 -11.54 -5.68
N ILE A 17 -16.10 -10.23 -5.38
CA ILE A 17 -17.33 -9.44 -5.27
C ILE A 17 -18.08 -9.42 -6.60
N PHE A 18 -17.38 -9.23 -7.72
CA PHE A 18 -18.02 -9.20 -9.04
C PHE A 18 -18.42 -10.59 -9.53
N ALA A 19 -17.67 -11.64 -9.21
CA ALA A 19 -18.10 -13.01 -9.49
C ALA A 19 -19.43 -13.34 -8.82
N ASP A 20 -19.58 -12.94 -7.54
CA ASP A 20 -20.78 -13.16 -6.75
C ASP A 20 -21.95 -12.27 -7.23
N MET A 21 -21.71 -10.97 -7.42
CA MET A 21 -22.74 -10.01 -7.85
C MET A 21 -23.39 -10.36 -9.20
N PHE A 22 -22.62 -10.92 -10.13
CA PHE A 22 -23.13 -11.33 -11.45
C PHE A 22 -23.45 -12.83 -11.54
N HIS A 23 -23.32 -13.58 -10.43
CA HIS A 23 -23.41 -15.05 -10.38
C HIS A 23 -22.65 -15.73 -11.53
N SER A 24 -21.50 -15.17 -11.90
CA SER A 24 -20.77 -15.55 -13.11
C SER A 24 -19.28 -15.56 -12.85
N VAL A 25 -18.66 -16.73 -12.97
CA VAL A 25 -17.21 -16.91 -12.87
C VAL A 25 -16.49 -16.09 -13.94
N PHE A 26 -17.09 -15.93 -15.12
CA PHE A 26 -16.52 -15.13 -16.21
C PHE A 26 -16.46 -13.64 -15.86
N ALA A 27 -17.42 -13.12 -15.11
CA ALA A 27 -17.40 -11.72 -14.64
C ALA A 27 -16.24 -11.49 -13.67
N GLY A 28 -16.02 -12.42 -12.73
CA GLY A 28 -14.86 -12.38 -11.83
C GLY A 28 -13.52 -12.48 -12.55
N LEU A 29 -13.41 -13.38 -13.52
CA LEU A 29 -12.22 -13.52 -14.37
C LEU A 29 -11.93 -12.25 -15.19
N GLY A 30 -12.97 -11.61 -15.74
CA GLY A 30 -12.84 -10.36 -16.46
C GLY A 30 -12.28 -9.24 -15.59
N VAL A 31 -12.73 -9.13 -14.35
CA VAL A 31 -12.21 -8.15 -13.37
C VAL A 31 -10.80 -8.52 -12.92
N ALA A 32 -10.49 -9.81 -12.76
CA ALA A 32 -9.16 -10.28 -12.36
C ALA A 32 -8.07 -9.85 -13.35
N LEU A 33 -8.37 -9.76 -14.65
CA LEU A 33 -7.44 -9.27 -15.67
C LEU A 33 -6.98 -7.82 -15.44
N ILE A 34 -7.77 -7.02 -14.71
CA ILE A 34 -7.43 -5.63 -14.37
C ILE A 34 -6.88 -5.55 -12.94
N SER A 35 -7.54 -6.22 -11.99
CA SER A 35 -7.16 -6.18 -10.57
C SER A 35 -5.76 -6.76 -10.31
N VAL A 36 -5.36 -7.83 -11.00
CA VAL A 36 -4.05 -8.47 -10.77
C VAL A 36 -2.89 -7.57 -11.22
N PRO A 37 -2.86 -7.04 -12.45
CA PRO A 37 -1.82 -6.08 -12.84
C PRO A 37 -1.78 -4.82 -11.97
N LEU A 38 -2.95 -4.31 -11.57
CA LEU A 38 -3.04 -3.17 -10.66
C LEU A 38 -2.43 -3.49 -9.29
N ALA A 39 -2.73 -4.67 -8.73
CA ALA A 39 -2.13 -5.12 -7.48
C ALA A 39 -0.60 -5.23 -7.59
N VAL A 40 -0.07 -5.76 -8.70
CA VAL A 40 1.39 -5.80 -8.93
C VAL A 40 1.99 -4.39 -8.98
N ALA A 41 1.34 -3.45 -9.65
CA ALA A 41 1.81 -2.05 -9.71
C ALA A 41 1.85 -1.39 -8.33
N ILE A 42 0.82 -1.63 -7.50
CA ILE A 42 0.76 -1.11 -6.12
C ILE A 42 1.84 -1.76 -5.25
N SER A 43 2.09 -3.06 -5.37
CA SER A 43 3.19 -3.71 -4.68
C SER A 43 4.55 -3.12 -5.08
N GLY A 44 4.72 -2.73 -6.34
CA GLY A 44 5.90 -1.97 -6.81
C GLY A 44 6.01 -0.59 -6.14
N LEU A 45 4.89 0.13 -6.02
CA LEU A 45 4.82 1.41 -5.29
C LEU A 45 5.20 1.24 -3.81
N GLU A 46 4.81 0.13 -3.18
CA GLU A 46 5.16 -0.13 -1.78
C GLU A 46 6.67 -0.20 -1.54
N ILE A 47 7.47 -0.64 -2.52
CA ILE A 47 8.95 -0.63 -2.43
C ILE A 47 9.47 0.79 -2.24
N ILE A 48 8.90 1.76 -2.97
CA ILE A 48 9.28 3.17 -2.83
C ILE A 48 8.82 3.68 -1.46
N VAL A 49 7.58 3.37 -1.08
CA VAL A 49 7.00 3.80 0.20
C VAL A 49 7.82 3.30 1.40
N ILE A 50 8.31 2.05 1.40
CA ILE A 50 9.12 1.55 2.53
C ILE A 50 10.44 2.30 2.66
N ILE A 51 11.10 2.62 1.55
CA ILE A 51 12.38 3.35 1.56
C ILE A 51 12.14 4.77 2.09
N VAL A 52 11.12 5.45 1.57
CA VAL A 52 10.75 6.80 2.01
C VAL A 52 10.32 6.80 3.47
N GLN A 53 9.52 5.83 3.90
CA GLN A 53 9.03 5.75 5.27
C GLN A 53 10.17 5.56 6.28
N ALA A 54 11.14 4.70 5.96
CA ALA A 54 12.32 4.50 6.78
C ALA A 54 13.18 5.77 6.84
N TYR A 55 13.40 6.43 5.70
CA TYR A 55 14.16 7.69 5.62
C TYR A 55 13.50 8.83 6.42
N VAL A 56 12.19 9.05 6.22
CA VAL A 56 11.46 10.11 6.93
C VAL A 56 11.47 9.85 8.43
N PHE A 57 11.33 8.57 8.84
CA PHE A 57 11.41 8.21 10.25
C PHE A 57 12.78 8.52 10.86
N THR A 58 13.88 8.15 10.19
CA THR A 58 15.23 8.39 10.73
C THR A 58 15.58 9.88 10.73
N LEU A 59 15.19 10.62 9.69
CA LEU A 59 15.38 12.07 9.62
C LEU A 59 14.65 12.77 10.76
N LEU A 60 13.36 12.49 10.95
CA LEU A 60 12.58 13.09 12.03
C LEU A 60 13.15 12.71 13.40
N SER A 61 13.57 11.45 13.57
CA SER A 61 14.22 11.01 14.81
C SER A 61 15.50 11.79 15.09
N ALA A 62 16.37 11.96 14.09
CA ALA A 62 17.61 12.73 14.23
C ALA A 62 17.34 14.20 14.56
N VAL A 63 16.33 14.82 13.92
CA VAL A 63 15.93 16.21 14.19
C VAL A 63 15.40 16.36 15.62
N PHE A 64 14.50 15.49 16.07
CA PHE A 64 13.93 15.57 17.42
C PHE A 64 14.97 15.27 18.51
N ILE A 65 15.83 14.27 18.30
CA ILE A 65 16.93 13.96 19.22
C ILE A 65 17.94 15.11 19.25
N GLY A 66 18.29 15.69 18.09
CA GLY A 66 19.21 16.82 18.00
C GLY A 66 18.74 18.05 18.76
N MET A 67 17.44 18.37 18.67
CA MET A 67 16.82 19.45 19.45
C MET A 67 16.78 19.17 20.96
N ALA A 68 16.69 17.90 21.36
CA ALA A 68 16.71 17.53 22.78
C ALA A 68 18.11 17.58 23.41
N ILE A 69 19.17 17.33 22.62
CA ILE A 69 20.57 17.32 23.09
C ILE A 69 21.17 18.72 23.10
N ASN A 70 20.92 19.53 22.08
CA ASN A 70 21.26 20.95 22.08
C ASN A 70 20.04 21.76 22.52
N VAL A 71 19.68 21.64 23.81
CA VAL A 71 18.74 22.60 24.39
C VAL A 71 19.37 23.98 24.19
N HIS A 72 18.74 24.81 23.36
CA HIS A 72 19.12 26.20 23.19
C HIS A 72 19.03 26.85 24.58
N HIS A 73 20.19 27.06 25.20
CA HIS A 73 20.37 28.09 26.20
C HIS A 73 20.41 29.45 25.51
#